data_AF-A0A260BMY8-F1
#
_entry.id   AF-A0A260BMY8-F1
#
_cell.length_a   1.000
_cell.length_b   1.000
_cell.length_c   1.000
_cell.angle_alpha   90.00
_cell.angle_beta   90.00
_cell.angle_gamma   90.00
#
_symmetry.space_group_name_H-M   'P 1'
#
loop_
_entity.id
_entity.type
_entity.pdbx_description
1 polymer ?
#
loop_
_entity_poly.entity_id
_entity_poly.type
_entity_poly.pdbx_seq_one_letter_code
_entity_poly.pdbx_strand_id
1 'polypeptide(L)' 'MVELRARAHEGDEDAIDQLVELAGSRNDLDELRSLADAGSTDAVDILVELAGERGDRVELQRLAAAGSQDAADILDELDS' A
#
# COMPACT_ATOMS: atom_id res chain seq x y z
N MET A 1 -17.96 3.66 -6.32
CA MET A 1 -16.80 2.81 -6.64
C MET A 1 -16.28 3.05 -8.04
N VAL A 2 -17.04 2.77 -9.12
CA VAL A 2 -16.54 2.98 -10.50
C VAL A 2 -16.13 4.43 -10.78
N GLU A 3 -16.97 5.38 -10.41
CA GLU A 3 -16.67 6.82 -10.55
C GLU A 3 -15.44 7.26 -9.74
N LEU A 4 -15.31 6.72 -8.52
CA LEU A 4 -14.19 7.04 -7.63
C LEU A 4 -12.86 6.54 -8.21
N ARG A 5 -12.85 5.32 -8.75
CA ARG A 5 -11.68 4.74 -9.43
C ARG A 5 -11.32 5.49 -10.71
N ALA A 6 -12.32 5.95 -11.47
CA ALA A 6 -12.08 6.74 -12.68
C ALA A 6 -11.37 8.06 -12.33
N ARG A 7 -11.88 8.79 -11.33
CA ARG A 7 -11.26 10.02 -10.85
C ARG A 7 -9.84 9.80 -10.30
N ALA A 8 -9.64 8.77 -9.49
CA ALA A 8 -8.31 8.43 -8.97
C ALA A 8 -7.31 8.11 -10.09
N HIS A 9 -7.75 7.39 -11.14
CA HIS A 9 -6.93 7.13 -12.32
C HIS A 9 -6.60 8.41 -13.11
N GLU A 10 -7.45 9.44 -13.05
CA GLU A 10 -7.18 10.76 -13.62
C GLU A 10 -6.28 11.63 -12.73
N GLY A 11 -5.84 11.13 -11.57
CA GLY A 11 -4.96 11.82 -10.63
C GLY A 11 -5.69 12.70 -9.60
N ASP A 12 -6.98 12.48 -9.38
CA ASP A 12 -7.75 13.16 -8.35
C ASP A 12 -7.32 12.67 -6.95
N GLU A 13 -6.58 13.51 -6.22
CA GLU A 13 -6.02 13.19 -4.90
C GLU A 13 -7.11 12.83 -3.87
N ASP A 14 -8.22 13.59 -3.83
CA ASP A 14 -9.34 13.28 -2.92
C ASP A 14 -9.95 11.90 -3.21
N ALA A 15 -9.96 11.48 -4.47
CA ALA A 15 -10.46 10.18 -4.86
C ALA A 15 -9.47 9.05 -4.51
N ILE A 16 -8.18 9.31 -4.62
CA ILE A 16 -7.10 8.40 -4.19
C ILE A 16 -7.21 8.19 -2.68
N ASP A 17 -7.25 9.25 -1.88
CA ASP A 17 -7.31 9.20 -0.41
C ASP A 17 -8.52 8.38 0.05
N GLN A 18 -9.69 8.64 -0.53
CA GLN A 18 -10.91 7.86 -0.22
C GLN A 18 -10.79 6.38 -0.58
N LEU A 19 -10.08 6.03 -1.66
CA LEU A 19 -9.85 4.62 -2.02
C LEU A 19 -8.84 3.98 -1.07
N VAL A 20 -7.80 4.70 -0.65
CA VAL A 20 -6.81 4.23 0.32
C VAL A 20 -7.48 3.92 1.66
N GLU A 21 -8.27 4.85 2.21
CA GLU A 21 -9.01 4.64 3.46
C GLU A 21 -9.94 3.42 3.38
N LEU A 22 -10.67 3.31 2.26
CA LEU A 22 -11.61 2.20 2.07
C LEU A 22 -10.89 0.86 1.92
N ALA A 23 -9.77 0.82 1.20
CA ALA A 23 -8.98 -0.38 1.00
C ALA A 23 -8.31 -0.81 2.31
N GLY A 24 -7.71 0.13 3.05
CA GLY A 24 -7.10 -0.11 4.37
C GLY A 24 -8.10 -0.68 5.37
N SER A 25 -9.27 -0.05 5.52
CA SER A 25 -10.33 -0.53 6.42
C SER A 25 -10.84 -1.93 6.06
N ARG A 26 -10.77 -2.31 4.78
CA ARG A 26 -11.16 -3.64 4.29
C ARG A 26 -10.01 -4.63 4.24
N ASN A 27 -8.79 -4.20 4.56
CA ASN A 27 -7.59 -5.01 4.37
C ASN A 27 -7.44 -5.51 2.92
N ASP A 28 -7.91 -4.72 1.95
CA ASP A 28 -7.88 -5.02 0.52
C ASP A 28 -6.49 -4.73 -0.05
N LEU A 29 -5.59 -5.70 0.12
CA LEU A 29 -4.19 -5.57 -0.30
C LEU A 29 -4.06 -5.36 -1.82
N ASP A 30 -4.96 -5.90 -2.63
CA ASP A 30 -4.86 -5.77 -4.09
C ASP A 30 -5.20 -4.35 -4.55
N GLU A 31 -6.23 -3.72 -3.95
CA GLU A 31 -6.51 -2.31 -4.22
C GLU A 31 -5.39 -1.41 -3.69
N LEU A 32 -4.88 -1.65 -2.47
CA LEU A 32 -3.76 -0.90 -1.91
C LEU A 32 -2.50 -1.01 -2.79
N ARG A 33 -2.17 -2.21 -3.30
CA ARG A 33 -1.06 -2.39 -4.25
C ARG A 33 -1.27 -1.58 -5.52
N SER A 34 -2.47 -1.59 -6.08
CA SER A 34 -2.78 -0.80 -7.28
C SER A 34 -2.61 0.70 -7.05
N LEU A 35 -2.99 1.21 -5.86
CA LEU A 35 -2.85 2.61 -5.51
C LEU A 35 -1.39 3.00 -5.24
N ALA A 36 -0.63 2.13 -4.56
CA ALA A 36 0.80 2.29 -4.34
C ALA A 36 1.59 2.30 -5.66
N ASP A 37 1.27 1.38 -6.58
CA ASP A 37 1.88 1.32 -7.91
C ASP A 37 1.51 2.55 -8.78
N ALA A 38 0.38 3.21 -8.49
CA ALA A 38 0.00 4.49 -9.08
C ALA A 38 0.67 5.70 -8.39
N GLY A 39 1.47 5.48 -7.35
CA GLY A 39 2.28 6.50 -6.67
C GLY A 39 1.70 7.02 -5.36
N SER A 40 0.65 6.41 -4.80
CA SER A 40 0.13 6.79 -3.49
C SER A 40 1.06 6.31 -2.37
N THR A 41 1.71 7.26 -1.68
CA THR A 41 2.55 6.98 -0.51
C THR A 41 1.74 6.43 0.66
N ASP A 42 0.55 6.96 0.91
CA ASP A 42 -0.31 6.47 2.00
C ASP A 42 -0.71 5.00 1.78
N ALA A 43 -0.93 4.58 0.53
CA ALA A 43 -1.16 3.18 0.21
C ALA A 43 0.07 2.29 0.50
N VAL A 44 1.28 2.81 0.25
CA VAL A 44 2.53 2.13 0.60
C VAL A 44 2.62 1.95 2.11
N ASP A 45 2.38 3.00 2.90
CA ASP A 45 2.49 2.96 4.36
C ASP A 45 1.55 1.92 4.97
N ILE A 46 0.29 1.88 4.50
CA ILE A 46 -0.68 0.88 4.95
C ILE A 46 -0.27 -0.54 4.52
N LEU A 47 0.27 -0.73 3.32
CA LEU A 47 0.78 -2.04 2.90
C LEU A 47 1.94 -2.51 3.77
N VAL A 48 2.86 -1.61 4.13
CA VAL A 48 3.99 -1.92 5.02
C VAL A 48 3.49 -2.37 6.38
N GLU A 49 2.56 -1.61 6.99
CA GLU A 49 1.96 -1.95 8.28
C GLU A 49 1.30 -3.33 8.24
N LEU A 50 0.38 -3.55 7.28
CA LEU A 50 -0.36 -4.81 7.17
C LEU A 50 0.55 -6.00 6.84
N ALA A 51 1.57 -5.80 6.01
CA ALA A 51 2.53 -6.85 5.70
C ALA A 51 3.40 -7.19 6.92
N GLY A 52 3.83 -6.19 7.68
CA GLY A 52 4.55 -6.38 8.94
C GLY A 52 3.75 -7.16 9.97
N GLU A 53 2.50 -6.75 10.23
CA GLU A 53 1.59 -7.44 11.15
C GLU A 53 1.36 -8.91 10.77
N ARG A 54 1.34 -9.22 9.47
CA ARG A 54 1.12 -10.57 8.94
C ARG A 54 2.41 -11.38 8.81
N GLY A 55 3.58 -10.75 8.95
CA GLY A 55 4.86 -11.36 8.59
C GLY A 55 4.95 -11.71 7.10
N ASP A 56 4.27 -10.95 6.23
CA ASP A 56 4.30 -11.15 4.78
C ASP A 56 5.61 -10.63 4.19
N ARG A 57 6.63 -11.49 4.26
CA ARG A 57 7.98 -11.20 3.75
C ARG A 57 8.00 -10.93 2.25
N VAL A 58 7.10 -11.53 1.48
CA VAL A 58 7.07 -11.34 0.02
C VAL A 58 6.62 -9.92 -0.29
N GLU A 59 5.57 -9.44 0.40
CA GLU A 59 5.12 -8.06 0.23
C GLU A 59 6.16 -7.05 0.73
N LEU A 60 6.75 -7.27 1.90
CA LEU A 60 7.81 -6.40 2.44
C LEU A 60 9.01 -6.32 1.49
N GLN A 61 9.45 -7.45 0.92
CA GLN A 61 10.52 -7.47 -0.08
C GLN A 61 10.15 -6.68 -1.34
N ARG A 62 8.90 -6.79 -1.81
CA ARG A 62 8.41 -6.03 -2.98
C ARG A 62 8.46 -4.52 -2.69
N LEU A 63 7.94 -4.10 -1.55
CA LEU A 63 7.90 -2.70 -1.13
C LEU A 63 9.30 -2.13 -0.92
N ALA A 64 10.19 -2.89 -0.29
CA ALA A 64 11.60 -2.51 -0.12
C ALA A 64 12.32 -2.36 -1.47
N ALA A 65 12.10 -3.29 -2.41
CA ALA A 65 12.64 -3.19 -3.76
C ALA A 65 12.06 -2.00 -4.55
N ALA A 66 10.84 -1.57 -4.23
CA ALA A 66 10.23 -0.35 -4.75
C ALA A 66 10.71 0.93 -4.05
N GLY A 67 11.53 0.82 -3.01
CA GLY A 67 12.19 1.94 -2.32
C GLY A 67 11.61 2.31 -0.95
N SER A 68 10.66 1.53 -0.40
CA SER A 68 10.19 1.74 0.97
C SER A 68 11.27 1.32 1.98
N GLN A 69 11.80 2.27 2.73
CA GLN A 69 12.78 1.98 3.78
C GLN A 69 12.12 1.28 4.97
N ASP A 70 10.90 1.67 5.35
CA ASP A 70 10.18 1.05 6.45
C ASP A 70 9.91 -0.44 6.19
N ALA A 71 9.62 -0.81 4.94
CA ALA A 71 9.49 -2.21 4.54
C ALA A 71 10.79 -3.01 4.71
N ALA A 72 11.93 -2.39 4.37
CA ALA A 72 13.24 -3.01 4.53
C ALA A 72 13.59 -3.20 6.02
N ASP A 73 13.32 -2.18 6.84
CA ASP A 73 13.59 -2.21 8.28
C ASP A 73 12.77 -3.31 8.98
N ILE A 74 11.47 -3.44 8.64
CA ILE A 74 10.61 -4.51 9.19
C ILE A 74 11.08 -5.88 8.71
N LEU A 75 11.48 -6.02 7.44
CA LEU A 75 12.00 -7.28 6.93
C LEU A 75 13.25 -7.74 7.68
N ASP A 76 14.18 -6.82 7.96
CA ASP A 76 15.38 -7.09 8.74
C ASP A 76 15.04 -7.49 10.19
N GLU A 77 14.04 -6.85 10.80
CA GLU A 77 13.55 -7.23 12.14
C GLU A 77 12.98 -8.66 12.15
N LEU A 78 12.24 -9.06 11.11
CA LEU A 78 11.71 -10.41 10.99
C LEU A 78 12.79 -11.48 10.73
N ASP A 79 13.91 -11.10 10.11
CA ASP A 79 15.04 -12.01 9.81
C ASP A 79 16.05 -12.17 10.95
N SER A 80 15.91 -11.38 12.03
CA SER A 80 16.76 -11.39 13.22
C SER A 80 16.37 -12.48 14.24
#